data_AF-A0A933SAN1-F1
#
_entry.id   AF-A0A933SAN1-F1
#
_cell.length_a   1.000
_cell.length_b   1.000
_cell.length_c   1.000
_cell.angle_alpha   90.00
_cell.angle_beta   90.00
_cell.angle_gamma   90.00
#
_symmetry.space_group_name_H-M   'P 1'
#
loop_
_entity.id
_entity.type
_entity.pdbx_description
1 polymer ?
#
loop_
_entity_poly.entity_id
_entity_poly.type
_entity_poly.pdbx_seq_one_letter_code
_entity_poly.pdbx_strand_id
1 'polypeptide(L)'
;MLTLRKGSLLVVNASKDAIEAGQTSPRALLRYLDRGVRIFSVENLHAKVFVLGRRAFVGSTNVSSSSKESLIEAVLETTDPRAVLDARRFIDDLARQELGREALRSLVPLEPKGSRARGGASQERTRRKKTRFRPLRVEHLTTFDMDESELLICDAGEREARKQKREKRKTEIQSFRITGKTRHFRGDYVLQIVDEHRGDEYVEPVGFVLRTKASKPKRGKAYFVYVEVRRCKRRPRFTEFCRKLWRGAKKQLGQSGTLTQPEWVDRIHGYWKTRLG
;
A
#
# COMPACT_ATOMS: atom_id res chain seq x y z
N MET A 1 10.48 -5.54 -19.75
CA MET A 1 10.44 -6.67 -20.69
C MET A 1 11.20 -7.83 -20.05
N LEU A 2 10.62 -9.04 -19.98
CA LEU A 2 11.28 -10.25 -19.47
C LEU A 2 12.47 -10.68 -20.33
N THR A 3 13.42 -11.34 -19.69
CA THR A 3 14.55 -12.04 -20.31
C THR A 3 14.16 -13.49 -20.61
N LEU A 4 13.45 -13.71 -21.74
CA LEU A 4 13.13 -15.05 -22.24
C LEU A 4 14.25 -15.55 -23.15
N ARG A 5 14.61 -16.84 -23.02
CA ARG A 5 15.63 -17.50 -23.87
C ARG A 5 15.02 -17.97 -25.19
N LYS A 6 15.86 -18.16 -26.21
CA LYS A 6 15.47 -18.82 -27.47
C LYS A 6 14.80 -20.16 -27.17
N GLY A 7 13.70 -20.46 -27.86
CA GLY A 7 12.88 -21.65 -27.64
C GLY A 7 11.87 -21.55 -26.50
N SER A 8 11.82 -20.43 -25.76
CA SER A 8 10.75 -20.21 -24.78
C SER A 8 9.39 -20.09 -25.47
N LEU A 9 8.34 -20.45 -24.74
CA LEU A 9 6.94 -20.31 -25.16
C LEU A 9 6.28 -19.20 -24.36
N LEU A 10 5.59 -18.29 -25.05
CA LEU A 10 4.85 -17.18 -24.47
C LEU A 10 3.40 -17.19 -24.96
N VAL A 11 2.45 -17.44 -24.06
CA VAL A 11 1.01 -17.30 -24.34
C VAL A 11 0.52 -15.98 -23.76
N VAL A 12 -0.17 -15.18 -24.57
CA VAL A 12 -0.72 -13.88 -24.19
C VAL A 12 -2.11 -13.68 -24.77
N ASN A 13 -2.89 -12.75 -24.20
CA ASN A 13 -4.05 -12.21 -24.91
C ASN A 13 -3.57 -11.15 -25.91
N ALA A 14 -3.52 -11.52 -27.19
CA ALA A 14 -3.20 -10.61 -28.30
C ALA A 14 -4.42 -10.39 -29.22
N SER A 15 -5.64 -10.52 -28.68
CA SER A 15 -6.86 -10.07 -29.36
C SER A 15 -6.77 -8.59 -29.71
N LYS A 16 -7.49 -8.20 -30.77
CA LYS A 16 -7.59 -6.80 -31.21
C LYS A 16 -7.95 -5.87 -30.06
N ASP A 17 -8.95 -6.23 -29.26
CA ASP A 17 -9.41 -5.45 -28.10
C ASP A 17 -8.29 -5.27 -27.05
N ALA A 18 -7.52 -6.33 -26.76
CA ALA A 18 -6.41 -6.25 -25.83
C ALA A 18 -5.27 -5.35 -26.33
N ILE A 19 -5.01 -5.34 -27.65
CA ILE A 19 -4.02 -4.46 -28.28
C ILE A 19 -4.49 -3.01 -28.24
N GLU A 20 -5.73 -2.73 -28.67
CA GLU A 20 -6.29 -1.37 -28.70
C GLU A 20 -6.40 -0.76 -27.29
N ALA A 21 -6.69 -1.60 -26.27
CA ALA A 21 -6.69 -1.19 -24.87
C ALA A 21 -5.26 -0.99 -24.30
N GLY A 22 -4.21 -1.39 -25.01
CA GLY A 22 -2.82 -1.31 -24.58
C GLY A 22 -2.44 -2.28 -23.47
N GLN A 23 -3.16 -3.41 -23.35
CA GLN A 23 -2.84 -4.48 -22.40
C GLN A 23 -1.67 -5.34 -22.88
N THR A 24 -1.58 -5.54 -24.20
CA THR A 24 -0.50 -6.29 -24.85
C THR A 24 0.12 -5.44 -25.94
N SER A 25 1.46 -5.46 -26.04
CA SER A 25 2.22 -4.65 -27.00
C SER A 25 2.73 -5.52 -28.15
N PRO A 26 2.22 -5.38 -29.40
CA PRO A 26 2.71 -6.13 -30.56
C PRO A 26 4.19 -5.87 -30.83
N ARG A 27 4.67 -4.64 -30.59
CA ARG A 27 6.10 -4.29 -30.69
C ARG A 27 6.96 -5.06 -29.69
N ALA A 28 6.47 -5.25 -28.47
CA ALA A 28 7.18 -6.08 -27.49
C ALA A 28 7.20 -7.55 -27.91
N LEU A 29 6.08 -8.06 -28.45
CA LEU A 29 6.00 -9.43 -28.98
C LEU A 29 6.95 -9.65 -30.16
N LEU A 30 7.03 -8.70 -31.12
CA LEU A 30 7.99 -8.78 -32.22
C LEU A 30 9.43 -8.94 -31.73
N ARG A 31 9.84 -8.18 -30.70
CA ARG A 31 11.17 -8.31 -30.09
C ARG A 31 11.39 -9.66 -29.40
N TYR A 32 10.35 -10.31 -28.90
CA TYR A 32 10.45 -11.68 -28.38
C TYR A 32 10.60 -12.69 -29.51
N LEU A 33 9.83 -12.54 -30.58
CA LEU A 33 9.92 -13.37 -31.77
C LEU A 33 11.32 -13.28 -32.40
N ASP A 34 11.91 -12.07 -32.46
CA ASP A 34 13.28 -11.84 -32.94
C ASP A 34 14.34 -12.58 -32.10
N ARG A 35 14.05 -12.86 -30.84
CA ARG A 35 14.91 -13.66 -29.94
C ARG A 35 14.64 -15.16 -30.03
N GLY A 36 13.77 -15.59 -30.94
CA GLY A 36 13.36 -16.98 -31.14
C GLY A 36 12.43 -17.51 -30.04
N VAL A 37 11.63 -16.64 -29.43
CA VAL A 37 10.52 -17.03 -28.55
C VAL A 37 9.30 -17.33 -29.43
N ARG A 38 8.61 -18.43 -29.15
CA ARG A 38 7.35 -18.79 -29.80
C ARG A 38 6.19 -18.09 -29.08
N ILE A 39 5.30 -17.45 -29.84
CA ILE A 39 4.28 -16.56 -29.29
C ILE A 39 2.91 -17.11 -29.66
N PHE A 40 2.01 -17.22 -28.69
CA PHE A 40 0.66 -17.74 -28.88
C PHE A 40 -0.37 -16.75 -28.37
N SER A 41 -1.52 -16.69 -29.06
CA SER A 41 -2.65 -15.88 -28.63
C SER A 41 -3.75 -16.72 -28.02
N VAL A 42 -4.25 -16.29 -26.86
CA VAL A 42 -5.49 -16.80 -26.27
C VAL A 42 -6.32 -15.62 -25.77
N GLU A 43 -7.52 -15.46 -26.31
CA GLU A 43 -8.44 -14.42 -25.88
C GLU A 43 -8.87 -14.66 -24.43
N ASN A 44 -9.13 -13.56 -23.70
CA ASN A 44 -9.54 -13.59 -22.29
C ASN A 44 -8.54 -14.26 -21.33
N LEU A 45 -7.28 -14.46 -21.75
CA LEU A 45 -6.24 -14.98 -20.87
C LEU A 45 -5.94 -13.99 -19.74
N HIS A 46 -6.36 -14.34 -18.53
CA HIS A 46 -6.08 -13.58 -17.31
C HIS A 46 -5.16 -14.32 -16.32
N ALA A 47 -4.87 -15.60 -16.56
CA ALA A 47 -3.94 -16.35 -15.72
C ALA A 47 -2.51 -15.81 -15.87
N LYS A 48 -1.76 -15.72 -14.77
CA LYS A 48 -0.32 -15.43 -14.78
C LYS A 48 0.42 -16.62 -14.19
N VAL A 49 0.94 -17.43 -15.10
CA VAL A 49 1.62 -18.69 -14.80
C VAL A 49 2.99 -18.64 -15.46
N PHE A 50 4.03 -18.96 -14.70
CA PHE A 50 5.39 -19.04 -15.21
C PHE A 50 5.97 -20.40 -14.83
N VAL A 51 6.62 -21.07 -15.77
CA VAL A 51 7.36 -22.30 -15.50
C VAL A 51 8.82 -22.12 -15.93
N LEU A 52 9.73 -22.31 -14.98
CA LEU A 52 11.17 -22.15 -15.17
C LEU A 52 11.87 -23.40 -14.64
N GLY A 53 12.33 -24.28 -15.56
CA GLY A 53 12.96 -25.54 -15.18
C GLY A 53 12.01 -26.40 -14.33
N ARG A 54 12.38 -26.65 -13.06
CA ARG A 54 11.59 -27.47 -12.12
C ARG A 54 10.75 -26.64 -11.14
N ARG A 55 10.45 -25.38 -11.48
CA ARG A 55 9.69 -24.45 -10.64
C ARG A 55 8.51 -23.87 -11.41
N ALA A 56 7.39 -23.70 -10.71
CA ALA A 56 6.21 -23.00 -11.21
C ALA A 56 5.86 -21.83 -10.29
N PHE A 57 5.39 -20.74 -10.90
CA PHE A 57 4.93 -19.53 -10.23
C PHE A 57 3.53 -19.20 -10.71
N VAL A 58 2.59 -19.02 -9.79
CA VAL A 58 1.21 -18.66 -10.09
C VAL A 58 0.79 -17.52 -9.18
N GLY A 59 0.20 -16.46 -9.73
CA GLY A 59 -0.15 -15.31 -8.90
C GLY A 59 -0.85 -14.17 -9.62
N SER A 60 -0.90 -13.03 -8.93
CA SER A 60 -1.51 -11.79 -9.43
C SER A 60 -0.56 -10.99 -10.33
N THR A 61 0.73 -11.35 -10.36
CA THR A 61 1.80 -10.59 -11.04
C THR A 61 1.62 -10.52 -12.55
N ASN A 62 1.40 -9.31 -13.05
CA ASN A 62 1.57 -9.04 -14.47
C ASN A 62 3.04 -8.84 -14.83
N VAL A 63 3.37 -9.09 -16.09
CA VAL A 63 4.68 -8.79 -16.66
C VAL A 63 4.75 -7.31 -17.05
N SER A 64 4.80 -6.42 -16.06
CA SER A 64 4.80 -4.96 -16.28
C SER A 64 5.69 -4.22 -15.28
N SER A 65 6.10 -2.99 -15.63
CA SER A 65 6.87 -2.14 -14.71
C SER A 65 6.07 -1.75 -13.48
N SER A 66 4.74 -1.59 -13.59
CA SER A 66 3.88 -1.29 -12.44
C SER A 66 3.79 -2.47 -11.47
N SER A 67 3.66 -3.71 -11.95
CA SER A 67 3.73 -4.89 -11.07
C SER A 67 5.09 -5.00 -10.37
N LYS A 68 6.19 -4.59 -11.02
CA LYS A 68 7.53 -4.57 -10.40
C LYS A 68 7.72 -3.46 -9.36
N GLU A 69 7.22 -2.25 -9.63
CA GLU A 69 7.63 -1.04 -8.91
C GLU A 69 6.57 -0.49 -7.96
N SER A 70 5.28 -0.77 -8.18
CA SER A 70 4.19 -0.07 -7.49
C SER A 70 3.07 -0.95 -6.94
N LEU A 71 2.82 -2.13 -7.49
CA LEU A 71 1.75 -3.01 -6.99
C LEU A 71 2.23 -3.92 -5.86
N ILE A 72 1.31 -4.29 -4.98
CA ILE A 72 1.50 -5.39 -4.03
C ILE A 72 0.92 -6.62 -4.69
N GLU A 73 1.76 -7.63 -4.87
CA GLU A 73 1.43 -8.83 -5.61
C GLU A 73 1.58 -10.06 -4.71
N ALA A 74 0.79 -11.09 -4.98
CA ALA A 74 0.89 -12.38 -4.32
C ALA A 74 1.26 -13.44 -5.36
N VAL A 75 2.26 -14.26 -5.05
CA VAL A 75 2.75 -15.35 -5.90
C VAL A 75 2.96 -16.58 -5.05
N LEU A 76 2.44 -17.71 -5.52
CA LEU A 76 2.79 -19.04 -5.05
C LEU A 76 3.94 -19.57 -5.91
N GLU A 77 5.08 -19.86 -5.28
CA GLU A 77 6.16 -20.64 -5.88
C GLU A 77 6.04 -22.10 -5.43
N THR A 78 6.20 -23.04 -6.36
CA THR A 78 6.24 -24.48 -6.05
C THR A 78 7.30 -25.22 -6.85
N THR A 79 7.88 -26.24 -6.23
CA THR A 79 8.80 -27.23 -6.83
C THR A 79 8.19 -28.63 -6.87
N ASP A 80 6.93 -28.80 -6.45
CA ASP A 80 6.23 -30.09 -6.53
C ASP A 80 6.17 -30.55 -8.00
N PRO A 81 6.77 -31.72 -8.33
CA PRO A 81 6.80 -32.23 -9.70
C PRO A 81 5.42 -32.33 -10.36
N ARG A 82 4.37 -32.66 -9.60
CA ARG A 82 3.00 -32.76 -10.16
C ARG A 82 2.46 -31.39 -10.52
N ALA A 83 2.50 -30.44 -9.58
CA ALA A 83 2.06 -29.07 -9.83
C ALA A 83 2.85 -28.39 -10.97
N VAL A 84 4.16 -28.66 -11.07
CA VAL A 84 5.00 -28.15 -12.17
C VAL A 84 4.56 -28.77 -13.51
N LEU A 85 4.28 -30.07 -13.55
CA LEU A 85 3.78 -30.74 -14.75
C LEU A 85 2.41 -30.20 -15.16
N ASP A 86 1.50 -30.01 -14.23
CA ASP A 86 0.17 -29.46 -14.49
C ASP A 86 0.24 -28.03 -15.02
N ALA A 87 1.11 -27.19 -14.45
CA ALA A 87 1.35 -25.84 -14.96
C ALA A 87 1.94 -25.84 -16.38
N ARG A 88 2.81 -26.81 -16.72
CA ARG A 88 3.31 -26.97 -18.09
C ARG A 88 2.20 -27.37 -19.04
N ARG A 89 1.43 -28.41 -18.70
CA ARG A 89 0.30 -28.87 -19.50
C ARG A 89 -0.71 -27.76 -19.73
N PHE A 90 -1.05 -26.98 -18.70
CA PHE A 90 -1.90 -25.81 -18.84
C PHE A 90 -1.37 -24.83 -19.89
N ILE A 91 -0.07 -24.52 -19.90
CA ILE A 91 0.52 -23.61 -20.88
C ILE A 91 0.52 -24.24 -22.29
N ASP A 92 0.90 -25.51 -22.40
CA ASP A 92 0.97 -26.23 -23.67
C ASP A 92 -0.42 -26.39 -24.30
N ASP A 93 -1.45 -26.68 -23.51
CA ASP A 93 -2.85 -26.82 -23.95
C ASP A 93 -3.42 -25.50 -24.51
N LEU A 94 -2.90 -24.36 -24.02
CA LEU A 94 -3.24 -23.02 -24.50
C LEU A 94 -2.45 -22.61 -25.75
N ALA A 95 -1.33 -23.26 -26.04
CA ALA A 95 -0.43 -22.93 -27.15
C ALA A 95 -0.93 -23.46 -28.50
N ARG A 96 -2.16 -23.08 -28.89
CA ARG A 96 -2.82 -23.58 -30.11
C ARG A 96 -2.62 -22.69 -31.33
N GLN A 97 -2.71 -21.37 -31.15
CA GLN A 97 -2.61 -20.40 -32.23
C GLN A 97 -1.30 -19.62 -32.14
N GLU A 98 -0.28 -20.07 -32.87
CA GLU A 98 1.02 -19.40 -32.94
C GLU A 98 0.93 -18.12 -33.77
N LEU A 99 1.47 -17.01 -33.24
CA LEU A 99 1.54 -15.72 -33.91
C LEU A 99 2.89 -15.53 -34.59
N GLY A 100 2.87 -15.57 -35.91
CA GLY A 100 4.03 -15.25 -36.75
C GLY A 100 4.33 -13.75 -36.84
N ARG A 101 5.45 -13.43 -37.50
CA ARG A 101 5.92 -12.04 -37.69
C ARG A 101 4.89 -11.16 -38.41
N GLU A 102 4.26 -11.68 -39.45
CA GLU A 102 3.28 -10.95 -40.27
C GLU A 102 2.01 -10.63 -39.46
N ALA A 103 1.47 -11.63 -38.74
CA ALA A 103 0.35 -11.44 -37.84
C ALA A 103 0.64 -10.34 -36.81
N LEU A 104 1.80 -10.39 -36.14
CA LEU A 104 2.18 -9.35 -35.19
C LEU A 104 2.37 -7.97 -35.83
N ARG A 105 2.96 -7.89 -37.04
CA ARG A 105 3.12 -6.62 -37.78
C ARG A 105 1.76 -6.00 -38.12
N SER A 106 0.76 -6.80 -38.48
CA SER A 106 -0.60 -6.33 -38.75
C SER A 106 -1.28 -5.71 -37.52
N LEU A 107 -0.87 -6.10 -36.31
CA LEU A 107 -1.41 -5.58 -35.05
C LEU A 107 -0.72 -4.29 -34.56
N VAL A 108 0.51 -4.01 -35.01
CA VAL A 108 1.26 -2.81 -34.60
C VAL A 108 0.50 -1.48 -34.82
N PRO A 109 -0.24 -1.28 -35.93
CA PRO A 109 -1.03 -0.07 -36.14
C PRO A 109 -2.16 0.15 -35.13
N LEU A 110 -2.68 -0.94 -34.53
CA LEU A 110 -3.77 -0.92 -33.55
C LEU A 110 -3.28 -0.53 -32.15
N GLU A 111 -1.99 -0.67 -31.89
CA GLU A 111 -1.41 -0.30 -30.60
C GLU A 111 -1.59 1.21 -30.34
N PRO A 112 -2.17 1.61 -29.19
CA PRO A 112 -2.50 3.01 -28.93
C PRO A 112 -1.26 3.90 -28.99
N LYS A 113 -1.33 4.97 -29.78
CA LYS A 113 -0.26 5.97 -29.90
C LYS A 113 -0.32 6.93 -28.70
N GLY A 114 0.71 6.92 -27.85
CA GLY A 114 0.82 7.77 -26.65
C GLY A 114 0.26 7.13 -25.38
N SER A 115 0.30 7.85 -24.25
CA SER A 115 -0.02 7.42 -22.88
C SER A 115 -1.46 6.89 -22.61
N ARG A 116 -2.20 6.59 -23.68
CA ARG A 116 -3.55 6.01 -23.67
C ARG A 116 -3.57 4.48 -23.70
N ALA A 117 -2.47 3.80 -23.38
CA ALA A 117 -2.58 2.43 -22.90
C ALA A 117 -3.52 2.47 -21.69
N ARG A 118 -4.78 2.07 -21.87
CA ARG A 118 -5.82 2.03 -20.84
C ARG A 118 -5.58 0.83 -19.92
N GLY A 119 -4.35 0.69 -19.45
CA GLY A 119 -4.02 0.06 -18.19
C GLY A 119 -3.94 1.14 -17.11
N GLY A 120 -5.10 1.61 -16.64
CA GLY A 120 -5.19 2.49 -15.47
C GLY A 120 -4.42 3.81 -15.58
N ALA A 121 -4.86 4.71 -16.45
CA ALA A 121 -4.40 6.09 -16.45
C ALA A 121 -4.80 6.79 -15.14
N SER A 122 -3.85 6.95 -14.23
CA SER A 122 -3.82 8.08 -13.30
C SER A 122 -2.52 8.82 -13.54
N GLN A 123 -2.61 9.81 -14.43
CA GLN A 123 -1.73 10.95 -14.64
C GLN A 123 -0.33 10.86 -14.03
N GLU A 124 0.63 10.83 -14.95
CA GLU A 124 2.03 11.19 -14.80
C GLU A 124 2.18 12.67 -14.41
N ARG A 125 1.67 13.06 -13.22
CA ARG A 125 2.05 14.28 -12.52
C ARG A 125 2.94 13.83 -11.38
N THR A 126 4.25 14.07 -11.53
CA THR A 126 5.30 13.91 -10.50
C THR A 126 5.20 12.59 -9.73
N ARG A 127 5.95 11.56 -10.16
CA ARG A 127 6.14 10.29 -9.45
C ARG A 127 6.72 10.50 -8.03
N ARG A 128 5.91 11.00 -7.09
CA ARG A 128 5.98 10.57 -5.71
C ARG A 128 5.63 9.10 -5.77
N LYS A 129 6.60 8.22 -5.48
CA LYS A 129 6.34 6.80 -5.20
C LYS A 129 5.07 6.76 -4.36
N LYS A 130 3.96 6.23 -4.88
CA LYS A 130 2.74 6.04 -4.08
C LYS A 130 3.19 5.15 -2.92
N THR A 131 3.32 5.77 -1.75
CA THR A 131 3.79 5.10 -0.55
C THR A 131 2.82 3.96 -0.27
N ARG A 132 3.32 2.77 0.07
CA ARG A 132 2.49 1.59 0.40
C ARG A 132 1.45 1.87 1.49
N PHE A 133 1.67 2.93 2.27
CA PHE A 133 0.83 3.36 3.38
C PHE A 133 0.49 4.84 3.28
N ARG A 134 -0.65 5.22 3.86
CA ARG A 134 -0.95 6.62 4.14
C ARG A 134 0.16 7.18 5.04
N PRO A 135 0.57 8.44 4.85
CA PRO A 135 1.52 9.08 5.76
C PRO A 135 1.07 8.97 7.21
N LEU A 136 2.02 8.73 8.12
CA LEU A 136 1.77 8.69 9.55
C LEU A 136 2.08 10.06 10.14
N ARG A 137 1.11 10.68 10.80
CA ARG A 137 1.33 11.92 11.55
C ARG A 137 1.97 11.59 12.89
N VAL A 138 2.99 12.33 13.29
CA VAL A 138 3.59 12.21 14.61
C VAL A 138 3.21 13.46 15.37
N GLU A 139 2.64 13.31 16.56
CA GLU A 139 2.26 14.44 17.41
C GLU A 139 2.84 14.29 18.81
N HIS A 140 3.63 15.27 19.22
CA HIS A 140 3.99 15.46 20.63
C HIS A 140 2.87 16.22 21.33
N LEU A 141 2.34 15.61 22.38
CA LEU A 141 1.20 16.08 23.14
C LEU A 141 1.65 16.34 24.57
N THR A 142 1.25 17.49 25.10
CA THR A 142 1.29 17.73 26.54
C THR A 142 -0.11 17.61 27.09
N THR A 143 -0.21 17.14 28.32
CA THR A 143 -1.44 17.28 29.12
C THR A 143 -1.83 18.75 29.22
N PHE A 144 -3.13 19.00 29.20
CA PHE A 144 -3.69 20.35 29.24
C PHE A 144 -4.93 20.35 30.13
N ASP A 145 -5.10 21.43 30.87
CA ASP A 145 -6.33 21.67 31.61
C ASP A 145 -7.43 22.10 30.65
N MET A 146 -8.60 21.48 30.78
CA MET A 146 -9.80 21.81 30.02
C MET A 146 -10.74 22.64 30.87
N ASP A 147 -11.31 23.69 30.29
CA ASP A 147 -12.47 24.34 30.89
C ASP A 147 -13.75 23.53 30.67
N GLU A 148 -14.84 23.88 31.38
CA GLU A 148 -16.13 23.19 31.29
C GLU A 148 -16.68 23.12 29.85
N SER A 149 -16.49 24.19 29.07
CA SER A 149 -16.97 24.24 27.68
C SER A 149 -16.20 23.28 26.79
N GLU A 150 -14.89 23.16 27.02
CA GLU A 150 -14.00 22.24 26.33
C GLU A 150 -14.30 20.78 26.72
N LEU A 151 -14.58 20.51 28.00
CA LEU A 151 -15.04 19.20 28.47
C LEU A 151 -16.34 18.77 27.77
N LEU A 152 -17.34 19.65 27.70
CA LEU A 152 -18.60 19.37 27.01
C LEU A 152 -18.40 19.07 25.51
N ILE A 153 -17.52 19.81 24.84
CA ILE A 153 -17.17 19.58 23.44
C ILE A 153 -16.50 18.21 23.27
N CYS A 154 -15.56 17.90 24.17
CA CYS A 154 -14.82 16.64 24.21
C CYS A 154 -15.76 15.44 24.39
N ASP A 155 -16.59 15.46 25.44
CA ASP A 155 -17.53 14.39 25.76
C ASP A 155 -18.56 14.14 24.66
N ALA A 156 -19.07 15.22 24.05
CA ALA A 156 -19.97 15.11 22.91
C ALA A 156 -19.25 14.47 21.70
N GLY A 157 -18.01 14.87 21.43
CA GLY A 157 -17.22 14.32 20.33
C GLY A 157 -16.81 12.86 20.57
N GLU A 158 -16.49 12.47 21.80
CA GLU A 158 -16.24 11.07 22.16
C GLU A 158 -17.48 10.21 21.93
N ARG A 159 -18.65 10.66 22.37
CA ARG A 159 -19.92 9.95 22.16
C ARG A 159 -20.19 9.73 20.67
N GLU A 160 -19.94 10.74 19.84
CA GLU A 160 -20.05 10.62 18.38
C GLU A 160 -19.00 9.68 17.78
N ALA A 161 -17.76 9.76 18.24
CA ALA A 161 -16.67 8.91 17.77
C ALA A 161 -16.90 7.43 18.14
N ARG A 162 -17.50 7.14 19.31
CA ARG A 162 -17.85 5.77 19.74
C ARG A 162 -18.77 5.07 18.75
N LYS A 163 -19.67 5.82 18.10
CA LYS A 163 -20.57 5.30 17.05
C LYS A 163 -19.81 4.94 15.75
N GLN A 164 -18.61 5.47 15.55
CA GLN A 164 -17.80 5.29 14.34
C GLN A 164 -16.66 4.28 14.50
N LYS A 165 -16.53 3.66 15.69
CA LYS A 165 -15.49 2.63 15.93
C LYS A 165 -15.60 1.50 14.91
N ARG A 166 -14.44 1.09 14.41
CA ARG A 166 -14.31 -0.06 13.52
C ARG A 166 -14.22 -1.37 14.29
N GLU A 167 -13.53 -1.38 15.44
CA GLU A 167 -13.26 -2.61 16.21
C GLU A 167 -13.70 -2.50 17.69
N LYS A 168 -15.00 -2.66 17.96
CA LYS A 168 -15.61 -2.38 19.29
C LYS A 168 -14.88 -2.98 20.50
N ARG A 169 -14.36 -4.21 20.43
CA ARG A 169 -13.77 -4.95 21.58
C ARG A 169 -12.27 -4.74 21.81
N LYS A 170 -11.50 -4.43 20.75
CA LYS A 170 -10.02 -4.40 20.80
C LYS A 170 -9.45 -3.00 20.87
N THR A 171 -10.26 -1.99 20.60
CA THR A 171 -9.85 -0.60 20.56
C THR A 171 -10.53 0.21 21.64
N GLU A 172 -9.99 1.38 21.91
CA GLU A 172 -10.60 2.43 22.71
C GLU A 172 -10.54 3.75 21.95
N ILE A 173 -11.29 4.73 22.46
CA ILE A 173 -11.23 6.08 21.92
C ILE A 173 -10.36 6.89 22.85
N GLN A 174 -9.40 7.57 22.26
CA GLN A 174 -8.65 8.62 22.90
C GLN A 174 -8.96 9.93 22.18
N SER A 175 -8.80 11.03 22.89
CA SER A 175 -8.91 12.36 22.33
C SER A 175 -7.72 13.20 22.75
N PHE A 176 -7.27 14.06 21.85
CA PHE A 176 -6.25 15.06 22.16
C PHE A 176 -6.56 16.40 21.50
N ARG A 177 -5.96 17.45 22.04
CA ARG A 177 -6.16 18.83 21.59
C ARG A 177 -4.97 19.29 20.76
N ILE A 178 -5.27 20.01 19.69
CA ILE A 178 -4.29 20.73 18.87
C ILE A 178 -4.69 22.20 18.81
N THR A 179 -3.74 23.10 19.04
CA THR A 179 -3.92 24.54 18.86
C THR A 179 -3.47 24.98 17.47
N GLY A 180 -4.03 26.08 16.97
CA GLY A 180 -3.64 26.65 15.66
C GLY A 180 -4.39 26.00 14.49
N LYS A 181 -3.66 25.44 13.51
CA LYS A 181 -4.24 24.81 12.32
C LYS A 181 -4.17 23.29 12.45
N THR A 182 -5.33 22.61 12.44
CA THR A 182 -5.34 21.15 12.38
C THR A 182 -4.99 20.65 10.99
N ARG A 183 -4.22 19.55 10.94
CA ARG A 183 -4.00 18.76 9.72
C ARG A 183 -4.60 17.37 9.83
N HIS A 184 -5.35 17.05 10.88
CA HIS A 184 -5.87 15.70 11.13
C HIS A 184 -7.28 15.58 10.58
N PHE A 185 -7.46 14.68 9.62
CA PHE A 185 -8.74 14.41 9.02
C PHE A 185 -9.13 12.95 9.21
N ARG A 186 -10.43 12.67 9.12
CA ARG A 186 -10.94 11.30 9.20
C ARG A 186 -10.22 10.39 8.22
N GLY A 187 -9.71 9.27 8.70
CA GLY A 187 -8.95 8.32 7.88
C GLY A 187 -7.43 8.50 7.90
N ASP A 188 -6.91 9.51 8.59
CA ASP A 188 -5.49 9.66 8.86
C ASP A 188 -5.04 8.70 9.97
N TYR A 189 -3.75 8.39 10.01
CA TYR A 189 -3.10 7.69 11.11
C TYR A 189 -2.22 8.66 11.90
N VAL A 190 -2.22 8.54 13.22
CA VAL A 190 -1.41 9.36 14.12
C VAL A 190 -0.68 8.52 15.16
N LEU A 191 0.59 8.82 15.38
CA LEU A 191 1.40 8.34 16.50
C LEU A 191 1.43 9.46 17.53
N GLN A 192 0.86 9.21 18.71
CA GLN A 192 0.84 10.18 19.80
C GLN A 192 2.01 9.90 20.73
N ILE A 193 2.82 10.92 21.00
CA ILE A 193 3.90 10.92 21.98
C ILE A 193 3.47 11.88 23.09
N VAL A 194 3.16 11.36 24.27
CA VAL A 194 2.53 12.11 25.36
C VAL A 194 3.55 12.37 26.46
N ASP A 195 3.76 13.64 26.81
CA ASP A 195 4.50 14.04 28.00
C ASP A 195 3.54 14.07 29.20
N GLU A 196 3.78 13.18 30.18
CA GLU A 196 2.94 13.04 31.39
C GLU A 196 3.43 13.86 32.58
N HIS A 197 4.10 14.98 32.31
CA HIS A 197 4.78 15.83 33.28
C HIS A 197 6.04 15.18 33.88
N ARG A 198 7.08 16.01 34.12
CA ARG A 198 8.46 15.64 34.51
C ARG A 198 9.37 15.15 33.37
N GLY A 199 8.98 15.34 32.10
CA GLY A 199 9.83 15.05 30.94
C GLY A 199 9.88 13.56 30.56
N ASP A 200 8.99 12.75 31.12
CA ASP A 200 8.81 11.35 30.73
C ASP A 200 7.78 11.28 29.58
N GLU A 201 8.28 11.10 28.36
CA GLU A 201 7.44 10.92 27.17
C GLU A 201 7.08 9.44 26.94
N TYR A 202 5.81 9.16 26.67
CA TYR A 202 5.27 7.84 26.37
C TYR A 202 4.65 7.77 24.99
N VAL A 203 4.69 6.61 24.35
CA VAL A 203 4.16 6.42 22.99
C VAL A 203 2.87 5.63 23.04
N GLU A 204 1.80 6.21 22.52
CA GLU A 204 0.52 5.52 22.34
C GLU A 204 0.57 4.59 21.11
N PRO A 205 -0.27 3.54 21.08
CA PRO A 205 -0.56 2.82 19.85
C PRO A 205 -0.99 3.76 18.73
N VAL A 206 -0.64 3.41 17.48
CA VAL A 206 -1.06 4.22 16.32
C VAL A 206 -2.58 4.32 16.28
N GLY A 207 -3.06 5.56 16.34
CA GLY A 207 -4.48 5.90 16.30
C GLY A 207 -4.97 6.12 14.89
N PHE A 208 -6.19 5.68 14.61
CA PHE A 208 -6.94 5.99 13.41
C PHE A 208 -7.88 7.15 13.68
N VAL A 209 -7.73 8.27 12.96
CA VAL A 209 -8.56 9.46 13.18
C VAL A 209 -9.98 9.17 12.73
N LEU A 210 -10.90 9.19 13.70
CA LEU A 210 -12.34 9.05 13.46
C LEU A 210 -12.96 10.41 13.10
N ARG A 211 -12.57 11.45 13.83
CA ARG A 211 -13.17 12.79 13.72
C ARG A 211 -12.26 13.87 14.28
N THR A 212 -12.46 15.07 13.79
CA THR A 212 -11.86 16.30 14.32
C THR A 212 -12.98 17.31 14.53
N LYS A 213 -13.04 17.94 15.70
CA LYS A 213 -14.04 18.94 16.06
C LYS A 213 -13.34 20.24 16.45
N ALA A 214 -13.71 21.34 15.82
CA ALA A 214 -13.21 22.65 16.21
C ALA A 214 -13.78 23.03 17.58
N SER A 215 -12.92 23.57 18.44
CA SER A 215 -13.27 24.32 19.63
C SER A 215 -12.94 25.79 19.39
N LYS A 216 -13.77 26.69 19.94
CA LYS A 216 -13.50 28.12 19.97
C LYS A 216 -13.10 28.50 21.40
N PRO A 217 -11.89 28.16 21.86
CA PRO A 217 -11.44 28.59 23.17
C PRO A 217 -11.36 30.12 23.21
N LYS A 218 -11.34 30.68 24.42
CA LYS A 218 -11.19 32.14 24.65
C LYS A 218 -9.92 32.71 23.98
N ARG A 219 -8.91 31.88 23.72
CA ARG A 219 -7.68 32.25 22.99
C ARG A 219 -7.40 31.30 21.83
N GLY A 220 -7.55 31.82 20.61
CA GLY A 220 -7.14 31.14 19.37
C GLY A 220 -8.11 30.06 18.89
N LYS A 221 -7.72 29.33 17.84
CA LYS A 221 -8.45 28.17 17.33
C LYS A 221 -7.86 26.90 17.93
N ALA A 222 -8.70 26.02 18.45
CA ALA A 222 -8.28 24.68 18.89
C ALA A 222 -9.14 23.61 18.22
N TYR A 223 -8.63 22.39 18.17
CA TYR A 223 -9.32 21.23 17.62
C TYR A 223 -9.15 20.05 18.55
N PHE A 224 -10.24 19.35 18.82
CA PHE A 224 -10.21 18.04 19.44
C PHE A 224 -10.19 16.97 18.35
N VAL A 225 -9.17 16.13 18.37
CA VAL A 225 -8.99 15.01 17.46
C VAL A 225 -9.32 13.74 18.21
N TYR A 226 -10.28 12.97 17.68
CA TYR A 226 -10.74 11.72 18.27
C TYR A 226 -10.19 10.56 17.46
N VAL A 227 -9.45 9.68 18.14
CA VAL A 227 -8.73 8.58 17.52
C VAL A 227 -9.16 7.25 18.10
N GLU A 228 -9.32 6.28 17.21
CA GLU A 228 -9.45 4.87 17.58
C GLU A 228 -8.05 4.27 17.71
N VAL A 229 -7.66 3.88 18.93
CA VAL A 229 -6.37 3.24 19.22
C VAL A 229 -6.59 1.82 19.70
N ARG A 230 -5.62 0.94 19.46
CA ARG A 230 -5.66 -0.40 20.07
C ARG A 230 -5.46 -0.31 21.57
N ARG A 231 -6.26 -1.04 22.34
CA ARG A 231 -6.04 -1.19 23.78
C ARG A 231 -4.66 -1.80 24.01
N CYS A 232 -3.85 -1.15 24.83
CA CYS A 232 -2.53 -1.63 25.18
C CYS A 232 -2.36 -1.61 26.70
N LYS A 233 -1.84 -2.69 27.27
CA LYS A 233 -1.60 -2.77 28.72
C LYS A 233 -0.42 -1.90 29.17
N ARG A 234 0.54 -1.60 28.28
CA ARG A 234 1.75 -0.85 28.63
C ARG A 234 2.28 -0.01 27.48
N ARG A 235 2.31 1.30 27.69
CA ARG A 235 2.96 2.26 26.80
C ARG A 235 4.48 2.28 27.05
N PRO A 236 5.34 2.16 26.03
CA PRO A 236 6.77 2.28 26.19
C PRO A 236 7.13 3.76 26.35
N ARG A 237 8.23 4.00 27.08
CA ARG A 237 8.89 5.30 27.04
C ARG A 237 9.37 5.60 25.62
N PHE A 238 9.31 6.85 25.19
CA PHE A 238 9.70 7.28 23.85
C PHE A 238 11.13 6.88 23.48
N THR A 239 12.05 7.00 24.43
CA THR A 239 13.46 6.58 24.26
C THR A 239 13.59 5.08 24.01
N GLU A 240 12.89 4.25 24.78
CA GLU A 240 12.87 2.79 24.62
C GLU A 240 12.21 2.37 23.32
N PHE A 241 11.11 3.03 22.95
CA PHE A 241 10.41 2.83 21.70
C PHE A 241 11.34 3.08 20.52
N CYS A 242 11.99 4.25 20.47
CA CYS A 242 12.93 4.61 19.41
C CYS A 242 14.11 3.63 19.30
N ARG A 243 14.68 3.19 20.43
CA ARG A 243 15.81 2.23 20.46
C ARG A 243 15.46 0.91 19.77
N LYS A 244 14.21 0.47 19.86
CA LYS A 244 13.73 -0.79 19.27
C LYS A 244 13.33 -0.68 17.80
N LEU A 245 13.22 0.53 17.26
CA LEU A 245 12.73 0.75 15.89
C LEU A 245 13.85 0.75 14.84
N TRP A 246 14.70 1.79 14.83
CA TRP A 246 15.86 1.91 13.96
C TRP A 246 16.87 2.94 14.48
N ARG A 247 18.10 2.89 13.97
CA ARG A 247 19.14 3.87 14.31
C ARG A 247 18.74 5.26 13.81
N GLY A 248 18.62 6.22 14.71
CA GLY A 248 18.20 7.59 14.39
C GLY A 248 16.69 7.85 14.51
N ALA A 249 15.89 6.86 14.95
CA ALA A 249 14.45 7.04 15.16
C ALA A 249 14.12 8.23 16.08
N LYS A 250 14.88 8.41 17.17
CA LYS A 250 14.70 9.55 18.09
C LYS A 250 14.83 10.91 17.41
N LYS A 251 15.76 11.05 16.45
CA LYS A 251 15.93 12.30 15.69
C LYS A 251 14.77 12.55 14.74
N GLN A 252 14.25 11.50 14.11
CA GLN A 252 13.15 11.60 13.14
C GLN A 252 11.78 11.76 13.80
N LEU A 253 11.58 11.16 14.96
CA LEU A 253 10.33 11.17 15.69
C LEU A 253 10.27 12.23 16.79
N GLY A 254 11.38 12.91 17.12
CA GLY A 254 11.44 13.84 18.24
C GLY A 254 10.80 15.21 18.00
N GLN A 255 10.08 15.37 16.89
CA GLN A 255 9.29 16.56 16.58
C GLN A 255 7.99 16.14 15.91
N SER A 256 6.91 16.89 16.15
CA SER A 256 5.67 16.71 15.41
C SER A 256 5.90 16.88 13.91
N GLY A 257 5.27 16.03 13.11
CA GLY A 257 5.55 15.98 11.68
C GLY A 257 4.79 14.90 10.94
N THR A 258 5.26 14.59 9.73
CA THR A 258 4.66 13.56 8.89
C THR A 258 5.73 12.61 8.37
N LEU A 259 5.61 11.34 8.73
CA LEU A 259 6.44 10.28 8.19
C LEU A 259 5.82 9.75 6.91
N THR A 260 6.65 9.63 5.88
CA THR A 260 6.23 9.16 4.55
C THR A 260 6.97 7.91 4.11
N GLN A 261 8.06 7.56 4.80
CA GLN A 261 8.91 6.40 4.56
C GLN A 261 8.14 5.12 4.94
N PRO A 262 7.73 4.27 3.97
CA PRO A 262 6.90 3.09 4.25
C PRO A 262 7.53 2.13 5.26
N GLU A 263 8.84 1.92 5.17
CA GLU A 263 9.59 1.02 6.04
C GLU A 263 9.59 1.47 7.52
N TRP A 264 9.53 2.78 7.78
CA TRP A 264 9.45 3.31 9.13
C TRP A 264 8.03 3.19 9.68
N VAL A 265 7.03 3.50 8.85
CA VAL A 265 5.61 3.35 9.19
C VAL A 265 5.29 1.88 9.51
N ASP A 266 5.79 0.93 8.72
CA ASP A 266 5.62 -0.51 8.97
C ASP A 266 6.21 -0.97 10.29
N ARG A 267 7.44 -0.52 10.62
CA ARG A 267 8.07 -0.86 11.90
C ARG A 267 7.28 -0.33 13.08
N ILE A 268 6.75 0.89 12.98
CA ILE A 268 5.91 1.51 14.02
C ILE A 268 4.61 0.72 14.20
N HIS A 269 3.91 0.39 13.11
CA HIS A 269 2.70 -0.45 13.19
C HIS A 269 3.01 -1.87 13.71
N GLY A 270 4.15 -2.44 13.33
CA GLY A 270 4.61 -3.76 13.74
C GLY A 270 4.95 -3.87 15.22
N TYR A 271 5.45 -2.78 15.84
CA TYR A 271 5.84 -2.75 17.26
C TYR A 271 4.75 -3.26 18.20
N TRP A 272 3.50 -2.92 17.89
CA TRP A 272 2.34 -3.30 18.70
C TRP A 272 1.73 -4.65 18.32
N LYS A 273 2.08 -5.20 17.15
CA LYS A 273 1.66 -6.55 16.76
C LYS A 273 2.45 -7.63 17.50
N THR A 274 3.72 -7.38 17.83
CA THR A 274 4.63 -8.36 18.45
C THR A 274 4.54 -8.41 19.98
N ARG A 275 3.86 -7.46 20.64
CA ARG A 275 3.66 -7.43 22.10
C ARG A 275 2.28 -7.96 22.55
N LEU A 276 1.61 -8.71 21.67
CA LEU A 276 0.29 -9.30 21.89
C LEU A 276 0.34 -10.84 22.01
N GLY A 277 1.54 -11.42 22.01
CA GLY A 277 1.80 -12.81 22.37
C GLY A 277 2.25 -12.90 23.81
#